data_AF-H5XG38-F1
#
_entry.id   AF-H5XG38-F1
#
_cell.length_a   1.000
_cell.length_b   1.000
_cell.length_c   1.000
_cell.angle_alpha   90.00
_cell.angle_beta   90.00
_cell.angle_gamma   90.00
#
_symmetry.space_group_name_H-M   'P 1'
#
loop_
_entity.id
_entity.type
_entity.pdbx_description
1 polymer ?
#
loop_
_entity_poly.entity_id
_entity_poly.type
_entity_poly.pdbx_seq_one_letter_code
_entity_poly.pdbx_strand_id
1 'polypeptide(L)'
;MALSRLAQQFADEIRNHDWSDAPWRLDRAGHRREYDTNIGETPQLNPRETDNVRTNVMWVVGQVLGYQDPNFDPYEFAEACGVSTTTRSGRPRSGHIEAGLRIDADGRFMPPGGWFGE
;
A
#
# COMPACT_ATOMS: atom_id res chain seq x y z
N MET A 1 -2.46 13.07 -13.40
CA MET A 1 -1.75 14.31 -13.01
C MET A 1 -0.36 13.90 -12.53
N ALA A 2 0.49 14.81 -12.06
CA ALA A 2 1.70 14.37 -11.36
C ALA A 2 1.34 14.23 -9.88
N LEU A 3 1.81 13.15 -9.23
CA LEU A 3 1.67 13.01 -7.78
C LEU A 3 2.31 14.22 -7.08
N SER A 4 1.70 14.66 -5.98
CA SER A 4 2.34 15.63 -5.10
C SER A 4 3.68 15.08 -4.61
N ARG A 5 4.65 15.96 -4.31
CA ARG A 5 5.97 15.52 -3.81
C ARG A 5 5.84 14.59 -2.61
N LEU A 6 4.93 14.88 -1.69
CA LEU A 6 4.71 14.08 -0.50
C LEU A 6 4.13 12.70 -0.86
N ALA A 7 3.14 12.66 -1.75
CA ALA A 7 2.58 11.39 -2.24
C ALA A 7 3.65 10.55 -2.94
N GLN A 8 4.50 11.15 -3.78
CA GLN A 8 5.59 10.43 -4.44
C GLN A 8 6.57 9.83 -3.43
N GLN A 9 6.97 10.59 -2.40
CA GLN A 9 7.88 10.09 -1.36
C GLN A 9 7.30 8.91 -0.58
N PHE A 10 6.00 8.94 -0.26
CA PHE A 10 5.33 7.80 0.34
C PHE A 10 5.27 6.60 -0.61
N ALA A 11 4.98 6.83 -1.88
CA ALA A 11 4.93 5.77 -2.88
C ALA A 11 6.30 5.10 -3.06
N ASP A 12 7.38 5.88 -3.11
CA ASP A 12 8.76 5.39 -3.24
C ASP A 12 9.15 4.53 -2.02
N GLU A 13 8.78 4.94 -0.81
CA GLU A 13 9.01 4.14 0.40
C GLU A 13 8.22 2.83 0.35
N ILE A 14 6.93 2.89 0.00
CA ILE A 14 6.09 1.69 -0.12
C ILE A 14 6.64 0.73 -1.18
N ARG A 15 7.10 1.25 -2.31
CA ARG A 15 7.62 0.44 -3.42
C ARG A 15 8.91 -0.29 -3.04
N ASN A 16 9.81 0.40 -2.35
CA ASN A 16 11.15 -0.09 -2.03
C ASN A 16 11.23 -0.90 -0.73
N HIS A 17 10.16 -0.91 0.07
CA HIS A 17 10.09 -1.74 1.26
C HIS A 17 10.05 -3.23 0.91
N ASP A 18 10.83 -4.04 1.64
CA ASP A 18 10.69 -5.49 1.58
C ASP A 18 9.44 -5.90 2.37
N TRP A 19 8.37 -6.24 1.65
CA TRP A 19 7.12 -6.69 2.26
C TRP A 19 7.11 -8.19 2.55
N SER A 20 8.08 -8.94 2.02
CA SER A 20 8.18 -10.39 2.26
C SER A 20 8.78 -10.68 3.62
N ASP A 21 9.59 -9.74 4.10
CA ASP A 21 10.32 -9.79 5.36
C ASP A 21 10.54 -8.36 5.86
N ALA A 22 10.06 -8.05 7.07
CA ALA A 22 10.22 -6.70 7.61
C ALA A 22 11.70 -6.51 8.04
N PRO A 23 12.44 -5.53 7.49
CA PRO A 23 13.84 -5.29 7.88
C PRO A 23 14.00 -4.95 9.37
N TRP A 24 12.91 -4.52 10.00
CA TRP A 24 12.81 -4.22 11.43
C TRP A 24 11.66 -5.04 12.02
N ARG A 25 11.98 -6.17 12.66
CA ARG A 25 10.98 -6.94 13.42
C ARG A 25 10.49 -6.12 14.62
N LEU A 26 9.23 -6.33 15.01
CA LEU A 26 8.62 -5.75 16.22
C LEU A 26 9.41 -6.10 17.50
N ASP A 27 10.20 -7.17 17.47
CA ASP A 27 11.09 -7.61 18.54
C ASP A 27 12.45 -6.87 18.59
N ARG A 28 12.68 -5.87 17.73
CA ARG A 28 13.89 -5.03 17.66
C ARG A 28 15.19 -5.78 17.34
N ALA A 29 15.14 -7.05 16.97
CA ALA A 29 16.32 -7.71 16.42
C ALA A 29 16.52 -7.19 14.99
N GLY A 30 17.54 -6.36 14.77
CA GLY A 30 17.98 -5.97 13.44
C GLY A 30 18.39 -7.22 12.69
N HIS A 31 17.48 -7.75 11.87
CA HIS A 31 17.67 -9.00 11.19
C HIS A 31 18.45 -8.73 9.91
N ARG A 32 19.71 -9.17 9.89
CA ARG A 32 20.45 -9.28 8.65
C ARG A 32 20.39 -10.74 8.24
N ARG A 33 19.65 -10.99 7.17
CA ARG A 33 19.35 -12.32 6.62
C ARG A 33 20.59 -13.21 6.44
N GLU A 34 21.72 -12.59 6.11
CA GLU A 34 23.03 -13.25 5.94
C GLU A 34 23.58 -13.89 7.23
N TYR A 35 23.07 -13.49 8.39
CA TYR A 35 23.56 -13.92 9.70
C TYR A 35 22.52 -14.70 10.51
N ASP A 36 21.34 -14.98 9.94
CA ASP A 36 20.32 -15.76 10.65
C ASP A 36 20.60 -17.25 10.55
N THR A 37 20.72 -17.90 11.71
CA THR A 37 20.93 -19.34 11.82
C THR A 37 19.62 -20.15 11.70
N ASN A 38 18.46 -19.50 11.84
CA ASN A 38 17.13 -20.15 11.87
C ASN A 38 16.24 -19.75 10.68
N ILE A 39 16.85 -19.55 9.49
CA ILE A 39 16.16 -19.18 8.23
C ILE A 39 14.96 -20.10 7.91
N GLY A 40 14.93 -21.34 8.41
CA GLY A 40 13.83 -22.29 8.19
C GLY A 40 12.65 -22.19 9.16
N GLU A 41 12.75 -21.49 10.30
CA GLU A 41 11.72 -21.52 11.36
C GLU A 41 10.74 -20.34 11.30
N THR A 42 11.11 -19.22 10.69
CA THR A 42 10.20 -18.07 10.51
C THR A 42 9.57 -18.12 9.12
N PRO A 43 8.25 -18.33 8.98
CA PRO A 43 7.60 -18.35 7.68
C PRO A 43 7.70 -16.99 7.00
N GLN A 44 8.34 -16.93 5.83
CA GLN A 44 8.32 -15.73 4.98
C GLN A 44 6.99 -15.62 4.25
N LEU A 45 6.54 -14.39 4.01
CA LEU A 45 5.36 -14.17 3.19
C LEU A 45 5.65 -14.59 1.75
N ASN A 46 4.74 -15.33 1.14
CA ASN A 46 4.83 -15.65 -0.27
C ASN A 46 4.56 -14.39 -1.13
N PRO A 47 4.83 -14.41 -2.44
CA PRO A 47 4.66 -13.23 -3.29
C PRO A 47 3.24 -12.63 -3.25
N ARG A 48 2.21 -13.48 -3.14
CA ARG A 48 0.83 -13.01 -3.06
C ARG A 48 0.53 -12.33 -1.73
N GLU A 49 1.04 -12.87 -0.62
CA GLU A 49 0.91 -12.25 0.70
C GLU A 49 1.66 -10.91 0.76
N THR A 50 2.86 -10.89 0.20
CA THR A 50 3.70 -9.69 0.03
C THR A 50 2.94 -8.59 -0.73
N ASP A 51 2.34 -8.93 -1.87
CA ASP A 51 1.54 -7.98 -2.67
C ASP A 51 0.27 -7.52 -1.94
N ASN A 52 -0.40 -8.41 -1.20
CA ASN A 52 -1.57 -8.04 -0.39
C ASN A 52 -1.20 -7.02 0.70
N VAL A 53 -0.07 -7.21 1.40
CA VAL A 53 0.39 -6.27 2.42
C VAL A 53 0.74 -4.92 1.80
N ARG A 54 1.51 -4.91 0.70
CA ARG A 54 1.82 -3.68 -0.05
C ARG A 54 0.55 -2.93 -0.44
N THR A 55 -0.46 -3.65 -0.96
CA THR A 55 -1.75 -3.10 -1.37
C THR A 55 -2.52 -2.51 -0.19
N ASN A 56 -2.56 -3.22 0.95
CA ASN A 56 -3.22 -2.74 2.16
C ASN A 56 -2.56 -1.46 2.68
N VAL A 57 -1.23 -1.40 2.72
CA VAL A 57 -0.51 -0.18 3.16
C VAL A 57 -0.75 0.97 2.18
N MET A 58 -0.73 0.70 0.88
CA MET A 58 -1.09 1.67 -0.15
C MET A 58 -2.49 2.25 0.08
N TRP A 59 -3.50 1.42 0.40
CA TRP A 59 -4.84 1.92 0.72
C TRP A 59 -4.87 2.82 1.96
N VAL A 60 -4.18 2.43 3.03
CA VAL A 60 -4.14 3.21 4.28
C VAL A 60 -3.54 4.60 4.03
N VAL A 61 -2.40 4.65 3.34
CA VAL A 61 -1.74 5.93 3.01
C VAL A 61 -2.56 6.72 1.99
N GLY A 62 -3.06 6.05 0.96
CA GLY A 62 -3.92 6.64 -0.08
C GLY A 62 -5.19 7.27 0.49
N GLN A 63 -5.80 6.69 1.53
CA GLN A 63 -6.94 7.29 2.22
C GLN A 63 -6.60 8.66 2.82
N VAL A 64 -5.45 8.76 3.48
CA VAL A 64 -5.02 10.01 4.13
C VAL A 64 -4.69 11.06 3.07
N LEU A 65 -3.96 10.67 2.03
CA LEU A 65 -3.59 11.56 0.93
C LEU A 65 -4.82 12.04 0.16
N GLY A 66 -5.76 11.16 -0.16
CA GLY A 66 -7.00 11.54 -0.85
C GLY A 66 -7.92 12.43 0.00
N TYR A 67 -7.91 12.29 1.32
CA TYR A 67 -8.62 13.23 2.20
C TYR A 67 -7.97 14.62 2.22
N GLN A 68 -6.64 14.68 2.15
CA GLN A 68 -5.88 15.93 2.20
C GLN A 68 -5.83 16.67 0.85
N ASP A 69 -5.83 15.93 -0.26
CA ASP A 69 -5.73 16.46 -1.62
C ASP A 69 -6.93 16.01 -2.47
N PRO A 70 -7.87 16.92 -2.79
CA PRO A 70 -9.03 16.59 -3.61
C PRO A 70 -8.68 16.21 -5.06
N ASN A 71 -7.45 16.46 -5.52
CA ASN A 71 -6.99 16.07 -6.86
C ASN A 71 -6.20 14.75 -6.88
N PHE A 72 -6.13 14.05 -5.75
CA PHE A 72 -5.41 12.78 -5.64
C PHE A 72 -5.99 11.71 -6.58
N ASP A 73 -5.14 11.13 -7.44
CA ASP A 73 -5.51 9.96 -8.25
C ASP A 73 -5.00 8.66 -7.57
N PRO A 74 -5.89 7.82 -7.04
CA PRO A 74 -5.48 6.59 -6.37
C PRO A 74 -4.81 5.58 -7.29
N TYR A 75 -5.06 5.62 -8.60
CA TYR A 75 -4.43 4.71 -9.56
C TYR A 75 -3.00 5.12 -9.88
N GLU A 76 -2.75 6.42 -10.08
CA GLU A 76 -1.38 6.92 -10.25
C GLU A 76 -0.54 6.64 -9.01
N PHE A 77 -1.12 6.81 -7.81
CA PHE A 77 -0.45 6.47 -6.56
C PHE A 77 -0.18 4.96 -6.43
N ALA A 78 -1.15 4.11 -6.80
CA ALA A 78 -0.98 2.66 -6.78
C ALA A 78 0.15 2.19 -7.71
N GLU A 79 0.24 2.73 -8.94
CA GLU A 79 1.32 2.41 -9.87
C GLU A 79 2.68 2.83 -9.33
N ALA A 80 2.76 4.03 -8.74
CA ALA A 80 3.97 4.52 -8.10
C ALA A 80 4.41 3.60 -6.94
N CYS A 81 3.45 3.13 -6.12
CA CYS A 81 3.68 2.16 -5.04
C CYS A 81 4.12 0.78 -5.55
N GLY A 82 4.03 0.49 -6.85
CA GLY A 82 4.31 -0.84 -7.40
C GLY A 82 3.16 -1.84 -7.21
N VAL A 83 1.92 -1.35 -7.08
CA VAL A 83 0.70 -2.16 -7.06
C VAL A 83 0.15 -2.24 -8.49
N SER A 84 -0.22 -3.45 -8.93
CA SER A 84 -0.81 -3.62 -10.27
C SER A 84 -2.18 -2.97 -10.34
N THR A 85 -2.36 -2.02 -11.25
CA THR A 85 -3.65 -1.38 -11.50
C THR A 85 -4.52 -2.12 -12.52
N THR A 86 -4.06 -3.26 -13.02
CA THR A 86 -4.75 -4.02 -14.07
C THR A 86 -5.62 -5.13 -13.49
N THR A 87 -6.70 -5.48 -14.19
CA THR A 87 -7.53 -6.64 -13.82
C THR A 87 -6.79 -7.93 -14.17
N ARG A 88 -7.28 -9.07 -13.67
CA ARG A 88 -6.78 -10.39 -14.08
C ARG A 88 -6.88 -10.63 -15.60
N SER A 89 -7.81 -9.95 -16.28
CA SER A 89 -7.97 -10.00 -17.74
C SER A 89 -7.13 -8.94 -18.48
N GLY A 90 -6.25 -8.22 -17.78
CA GLY A 90 -5.37 -7.20 -18.34
C GLY A 90 -6.04 -5.86 -18.65
N ARG A 91 -7.29 -5.64 -18.21
CA ARG A 91 -7.96 -4.35 -18.40
C ARG A 91 -7.37 -3.30 -17.45
N PRO A 92 -7.21 -2.05 -17.89
CA PRO A 92 -6.74 -0.98 -17.01
C PRO A 92 -7.78 -0.68 -15.93
N ARG A 93 -7.32 -0.05 -14.84
CA ARG A 93 -8.13 0.44 -13.71
C ARG A 93 -9.01 -0.63 -13.06
N SER A 94 -8.36 -1.60 -12.46
CA SER A 94 -9.01 -2.64 -11.66
C SER A 94 -9.65 -2.04 -10.40
N GLY A 95 -10.90 -2.39 -10.12
CA GLY A 95 -11.67 -1.85 -9.00
C GLY A 95 -11.10 -2.19 -7.61
N HIS A 96 -10.18 -3.15 -7.50
CA HIS A 96 -9.52 -3.41 -6.22
C HIS A 96 -8.73 -2.21 -5.70
N ILE A 97 -8.22 -1.32 -6.57
CA ILE A 97 -7.50 -0.11 -6.12
C ILE A 97 -8.41 0.78 -5.26
N GLU A 98 -9.67 0.93 -5.65
CA GLU A 98 -10.66 1.73 -4.91
C GLU A 98 -11.32 0.95 -3.76
N ALA A 99 -11.35 -0.38 -3.81
CA ALA A 99 -12.08 -1.21 -2.86
C ALA A 99 -11.64 -1.07 -1.40
N GLY A 100 -10.38 -0.67 -1.14
CA GLY A 100 -9.89 -0.39 0.21
C GLY A 100 -9.96 1.08 0.62
N LEU A 101 -10.42 1.96 -0.28
CA LEU A 101 -10.58 3.38 -0.05
C LEU A 101 -12.02 3.68 0.37
N ARG A 102 -12.17 4.66 1.26
CA ARG A 102 -13.45 5.12 1.78
C ARG A 102 -13.77 6.42 1.09
N ILE A 103 -14.60 6.30 0.05
CA ILE A 103 -15.05 7.39 -0.81
C ILE A 103 -16.57 7.47 -0.68
N ASP A 104 -17.10 8.68 -0.44
CA ASP A 104 -18.54 8.92 -0.32
C ASP A 104 -19.23 8.97 -1.71
N ALA A 105 -20.56 9.16 -1.69
CA ALA A 105 -21.36 9.23 -2.91
C ALA A 105 -21.00 10.42 -3.81
N ASP A 106 -20.36 11.47 -3.27
CA ASP A 106 -19.91 12.65 -3.99
C ASP A 106 -18.47 12.48 -4.55
N GLY A 107 -17.86 11.30 -4.37
CA GLY A 107 -16.50 11.03 -4.82
C GLY A 107 -15.42 11.59 -3.90
N ARG A 108 -15.76 11.99 -2.68
CA ARG A 108 -14.79 12.54 -1.71
C ARG A 108 -14.31 11.47 -0.76
N PHE A 109 -13.02 11.52 -0.45
CA PHE A 109 -12.43 10.67 0.57
C PHE A 109 -12.99 11.02 1.95
N MET A 110 -13.37 10.01 2.72
CA MET A 110 -13.84 10.16 4.09
C MET A 110 -12.69 10.52 5.05
N PRO A 111 -12.99 11.16 6.20
CA PRO A 111 -11.99 11.47 7.22
C PRO A 111 -11.18 10.23 7.67
N PRO A 112 -9.84 10.33 7.76
CA PRO A 112 -8.99 9.28 8.31
C PRO A 112 -9.36 8.93 9.75
N GLY A 113 -9.29 7.64 10.10
CA GLY A 113 -9.73 7.15 11.41
C GLY A 113 -11.25 7.08 11.60
N GLY A 114 -12.05 7.66 10.70
CA GLY A 114 -13.49 7.49 10.67
C GLY A 114 -13.89 6.07 10.26
N TRP A 115 -14.91 5.54 10.93
CA TRP A 115 -15.53 4.26 10.59
C TRP A 115 -16.80 4.49 9.74
N PHE A 116 -17.15 3.51 8.91
CA PHE A 116 -18.47 3.50 8.27
C PHE A 116 -19.53 3.17 9.32
N GLY A 117 -20.27 4.15 9.84
CA GLY A 117 -21.41 3.87 10.71
C GLY A 117 -21.77 4.89 11.78
N GLU A 118 -21.80 6.18 11.45
CA GLU A 118 -22.72 7.14 12.11
C GLU A 118 -23.51 7.89 11.05
#